data_AF-A0A521I944-F1
#
_entry.id   AF-A0A521I944-F1
#
_cell.length_a   1.000
_cell.length_b   1.000
_cell.length_c   1.000
_cell.angle_alpha   90.00
_cell.angle_beta   90.00
_cell.angle_gamma   90.00
#
_symmetry.space_group_name_H-M   'P 1'
#
loop_
_entity.id
_entity.type
_entity.pdbx_description
1 polymer ?
#
loop_
_entity_poly.entity_id
_entity_poly.type
_entity_poly.pdbx_seq_one_letter_code
_entity_poly.pdbx_strand_id
1 'polypeptide(L)'
;MSVVIDQEYLDTLRAFGDVDEQINSAVEEYVTRRIVECIKHAREHLAEFERKYRMEFADFSTRVVLDEALYLNTRKQNPLWEQDLQAWDYWDKESTEWKNRLNSILSKS
;
A
#
# COMPACT_ATOMS: atom_id res chain seq x y z
N MET A 1 10.09 -12.71 23.68
CA MET A 1 9.64 -13.33 22.42
C MET A 1 10.89 -13.87 21.75
N SER A 2 10.92 -15.13 21.33
CA SER A 2 12.07 -15.74 20.66
C SER A 2 11.65 -16.30 19.31
N VAL A 3 12.53 -16.17 18.32
CA VAL A 3 12.38 -16.75 16.98
C VAL A 3 13.48 -17.79 16.83
N VAL A 4 13.13 -18.97 16.31
CA VAL A 4 14.10 -20.04 16.05
C VAL A 4 14.75 -19.75 14.70
N ILE A 5 16.08 -19.67 14.69
CA ILE A 5 16.90 -19.47 13.49
C ILE A 5 17.86 -20.65 13.40
N ASP A 6 18.10 -21.14 12.18
CA ASP A 6 19.06 -22.21 11.94
C ASP A 6 20.46 -21.80 12.40
N GLN A 7 21.16 -22.71 13.09
CA GLN A 7 22.50 -22.47 13.60
C GLN A 7 23.48 -22.16 12.46
N GLU A 8 23.30 -22.78 11.28
CA GLU A 8 24.15 -22.54 10.11
C GLU A 8 24.07 -21.09 9.63
N TYR A 9 22.88 -20.48 9.70
CA TYR A 9 22.71 -19.06 9.38
C TYR A 9 23.38 -18.16 10.41
N LEU A 10 23.25 -18.47 11.70
CA LEU A 10 23.91 -17.70 12.76
C LEU A 10 25.44 -17.77 12.66
N ASP A 11 25.99 -18.95 12.37
CA ASP A 11 27.43 -19.14 12.19
C ASP A 11 27.96 -18.38 10.98
N THR A 12 27.18 -18.36 9.89
CA THR A 12 27.49 -17.57 8.71
C THR A 12 27.42 -16.07 9.01
N LEU A 13 26.40 -15.59 9.72
CA LEU A 13 26.26 -14.18 10.10
C LEU A 13 27.39 -13.70 11.01
N ARG A 14 27.87 -14.54 11.94
CA ARG A 14 29.01 -14.20 12.81
C ARG A 14 30.27 -13.83 12.04
N ALA A 15 30.45 -14.36 10.82
CA ALA A 15 31.60 -14.00 9.97
C ALA A 15 31.55 -12.53 9.48
N PHE A 16 30.37 -11.90 9.51
CA PHE A 16 30.16 -10.54 9.00
C PHE A 16 29.98 -9.49 10.11
N GLY A 17 29.97 -9.89 11.40
CA GLY A 17 29.86 -8.97 12.53
C GLY A 17 28.87 -9.42 13.60
N ASP A 18 28.30 -8.44 14.31
CA ASP A 18 27.27 -8.69 15.33
C ASP A 18 26.02 -9.30 14.69
N VAL A 19 25.55 -10.41 15.25
CA VAL A 19 24.44 -11.19 14.68
C VAL A 19 23.12 -10.46 14.87
N ASP A 20 22.92 -9.79 16.01
CA ASP A 20 21.67 -9.11 16.31
C ASP A 20 21.51 -7.86 15.43
N GLU A 21 22.58 -7.09 15.22
CA GLU A 21 22.58 -5.96 14.28
C GLU A 21 22.25 -6.40 12.84
N GLN A 22 22.90 -7.48 12.38
CA GLN A 22 22.66 -8.00 11.03
C GLN A 22 21.25 -8.53 10.84
N ILE A 23 20.72 -9.28 11.82
CA ILE A 23 19.33 -9.77 11.77
C ILE A 23 18.36 -8.60 11.72
N ASN A 24 18.54 -7.59 12.59
CA ASN A 24 17.66 -6.43 12.60
C ASN A 24 17.70 -5.67 11.26
N SER A 25 18.89 -5.46 10.69
CA SER A 25 19.06 -4.81 9.39
C SER A 25 18.39 -5.61 8.26
N ALA A 26 18.59 -6.94 8.22
CA ALA A 26 17.98 -7.80 7.21
C ALA A 26 16.44 -7.85 7.33
N VAL A 27 15.91 -7.86 8.55
CA VAL A 27 14.46 -7.79 8.78
C VAL A 27 13.91 -6.44 8.36
N GLU A 28 14.59 -5.34 8.70
CA GLU A 28 14.17 -4.00 8.28
C GLU A 28 14.13 -3.85 6.76
N GLU A 29 15.17 -4.30 6.06
CA GLU A 29 15.22 -4.28 4.59
C GLU A 29 14.10 -5.13 3.99
N TYR A 30 13.89 -6.34 4.51
CA TYR A 30 12.83 -7.23 4.05
C TYR A 30 11.45 -6.59 4.24
N VAL A 31 11.15 -6.10 5.45
CA VAL A 31 9.86 -5.48 5.75
C VAL A 31 9.63 -4.24 4.90
N THR A 32 10.63 -3.38 4.75
CA THR A 32 10.57 -2.19 3.89
C THR A 32 10.23 -2.55 2.45
N ARG A 33 10.92 -3.56 1.89
CA ARG A 33 10.65 -4.05 0.54
C ARG A 33 9.21 -4.56 0.40
N ARG A 34 8.71 -5.35 1.35
CA ARG A 34 7.34 -5.87 1.32
C ARG A 34 6.29 -4.76 1.40
N ILE A 35 6.52 -3.74 2.23
CA ILE A 35 5.63 -2.57 2.31
C ILE A 35 5.62 -1.81 0.97
N VAL A 36 6.78 -1.61 0.34
CA VAL A 36 6.87 -0.98 -0.98
C VAL A 36 6.11 -1.78 -2.05
N GLU A 37 6.19 -3.11 -2.03
CA GLU A 37 5.39 -3.98 -2.90
C GLU A 37 3.88 -3.77 -2.68
N CYS A 38 3.42 -3.71 -1.42
CA CYS A 38 2.03 -3.42 -1.08
C CYS A 38 1.57 -2.04 -1.57
N ILE A 39 2.40 -1.00 -1.39
CA ILE A 39 2.10 0.36 -1.88
C ILE A 39 1.97 0.37 -3.40
N LYS A 40 2.88 -0.29 -4.11
CA LYS A 40 2.84 -0.39 -5.58
C LYS A 40 1.56 -1.07 -6.04
N HIS A 41 1.23 -2.22 -5.45
CA HIS A 41 0.01 -2.95 -5.78
C HIS A 41 -1.25 -2.11 -5.55
N ALA A 42 -1.38 -1.46 -4.38
CA ALA A 42 -2.52 -0.58 -4.12
C ALA A 42 -2.60 0.56 -5.15
N ARG A 43 -1.46 1.14 -5.52
CA ARG A 43 -1.39 2.24 -6.49
C ARG A 43 -1.74 1.81 -7.92
N GLU A 44 -1.48 0.57 -8.29
CA GLU A 44 -1.93 0.00 -9.57
C GLU A 44 -3.47 -0.04 -9.64
N HIS A 45 -4.13 -0.54 -8.58
CA HIS A 45 -5.59 -0.53 -8.48
C HIS A 45 -6.17 0.90 -8.50
N LEU A 46 -5.56 1.83 -7.76
CA LEU A 46 -5.96 3.24 -7.80
C LEU A 46 -5.90 3.80 -9.24
N ALA A 47 -4.80 3.55 -9.95
CA ALA A 47 -4.60 4.05 -11.30
C ALA A 47 -5.58 3.45 -12.33
N GLU A 48 -6.10 2.24 -12.09
CA GLU A 48 -7.15 1.65 -12.91
C GLU A 48 -8.46 2.43 -12.81
N PHE A 49 -8.88 2.78 -11.59
CA PHE A 49 -10.07 3.60 -11.38
C PHE A 49 -9.87 5.04 -11.87
N GLU A 50 -8.71 5.64 -11.63
CA GLU A 50 -8.38 6.98 -12.12
C GLU A 50 -8.46 7.05 -13.64
N ARG A 51 -8.00 6.01 -14.34
CA ARG A 51 -8.09 5.92 -15.79
C ARG A 51 -9.53 5.69 -16.26
N LYS A 52 -10.29 4.86 -15.55
CA LYS A 52 -11.70 4.56 -15.84
C LYS A 52 -12.58 5.81 -15.72
N TYR A 53 -12.39 6.57 -14.65
CA TYR A 53 -13.19 7.76 -14.32
C TYR A 53 -12.56 9.08 -14.79
N ARG A 54 -11.31 9.03 -15.26
CA ARG A 54 -10.51 10.16 -15.77
C ARG A 54 -10.34 11.28 -14.74
N MET A 55 -10.20 10.91 -13.47
CA MET A 55 -10.00 11.84 -12.36
C MET A 55 -9.43 11.10 -11.15
N GLU A 56 -8.90 11.83 -10.18
CA GLU A 56 -8.40 11.26 -8.93
C GLU A 56 -9.55 10.89 -7.97
N PHE A 57 -9.26 10.00 -7.01
CA PHE A 57 -10.27 9.49 -6.06
C PHE A 57 -10.95 10.61 -5.28
N ALA A 58 -10.17 11.56 -4.76
CA ALA A 58 -10.68 12.66 -3.95
C ALA A 58 -11.68 13.53 -4.73
N ASP A 59 -11.38 13.79 -6.01
CA ASP A 59 -12.26 14.55 -6.90
C ASP A 59 -13.51 13.74 -7.24
N PHE A 60 -13.37 12.46 -7.57
CA PHE A 60 -14.50 11.60 -7.93
C PHE A 60 -15.48 11.43 -6.78
N SER A 61 -14.98 11.02 -5.61
CA SER A 61 -15.78 10.75 -4.41
C SER A 61 -16.59 11.97 -3.96
N THR A 62 -16.02 13.17 -4.12
CA THR A 62 -16.70 14.43 -3.80
C THR A 62 -17.71 14.80 -4.88
N ARG A 63 -17.29 14.80 -6.15
CA ARG A 63 -18.11 15.34 -7.24
C ARG A 63 -19.27 14.43 -7.61
N VAL A 64 -19.15 13.11 -7.50
CA VAL A 64 -20.24 12.19 -7.85
C VAL A 64 -21.49 12.39 -6.98
N VAL A 65 -21.34 13.03 -5.81
CA VAL A 65 -22.46 13.37 -4.90
C VAL A 65 -22.97 14.80 -5.13
N LEU A 66 -22.10 15.73 -5.55
CA LEU A 66 -22.41 17.15 -5.65
C LEU A 66 -22.78 17.63 -7.07
N ASP A 67 -22.31 16.92 -8.09
CA ASP A 67 -22.49 17.27 -9.50
C ASP A 67 -23.49 16.30 -10.13
N GLU A 68 -24.74 16.74 -10.25
CA GLU A 68 -25.84 15.93 -10.80
C GLU A 68 -25.55 15.45 -12.23
N ALA A 69 -24.91 16.28 -13.06
CA ALA A 69 -24.56 15.91 -14.43
C ALA A 69 -23.49 14.82 -14.44
N LEU A 70 -22.47 14.93 -13.58
CA LEU A 70 -21.47 13.88 -13.40
C LEU A 70 -22.11 12.59 -12.89
N TYR A 71 -22.98 12.65 -11.88
CA TYR A 71 -23.69 11.51 -11.33
C TYR A 71 -24.49 10.77 -12.41
N LEU A 72 -25.36 11.49 -13.14
CA LEU A 72 -26.21 10.90 -14.18
C LEU A 72 -25.37 10.27 -15.30
N ASN A 73 -24.30 10.94 -15.72
CA ASN A 73 -23.41 10.40 -16.74
C ASN A 73 -22.65 9.16 -16.25
N THR A 74 -22.13 9.21 -15.02
CA THR A 74 -21.41 8.09 -14.37
C THR A 74 -22.31 6.88 -14.24
N ARG A 75 -23.52 7.05 -13.71
CA ARG A 75 -24.53 5.99 -13.57
C ARG A 75 -24.89 5.35 -14.91
N LYS A 76 -24.95 6.14 -15.98
CA LYS A 76 -25.26 5.66 -17.34
C LYS A 76 -24.10 4.89 -17.97
N GLN A 77 -22.87 5.41 -17.84
CA GLN A 77 -21.69 4.84 -18.49
C GLN A 77 -21.09 3.66 -17.72
N ASN A 78 -21.16 3.68 -16.38
CA ASN A 78 -20.61 2.68 -15.49
C ASN A 78 -21.68 2.27 -14.46
N PRO A 79 -22.58 1.32 -14.76
CA PRO A 79 -23.63 0.90 -13.84
C PRO A 79 -23.13 0.34 -12.49
N LEU A 80 -21.87 -0.11 -12.44
CA LEU A 80 -21.21 -0.63 -11.23
C LEU A 80 -20.40 0.44 -10.47
N TRP A 81 -20.59 1.72 -10.77
CA TRP A 81 -19.78 2.80 -10.19
C TRP A 81 -19.78 2.85 -8.65
N GLU A 82 -20.87 2.42 -8.00
CA GLU A 82 -20.92 2.36 -6.53
C GLU A 82 -19.97 1.29 -5.97
N GLN A 83 -19.88 0.13 -6.64
CA GLN A 83 -18.94 -0.93 -6.27
C GLN A 83 -17.50 -0.50 -6.54
N ASP A 84 -17.28 0.16 -7.68
CA ASP A 84 -15.98 0.75 -8.00
C ASP A 84 -15.58 1.78 -6.95
N LEU A 85 -16.49 2.68 -6.53
CA LEU A 85 -16.22 3.69 -5.52
C LEU A 85 -15.83 3.06 -4.18
N GLN A 86 -16.49 1.98 -3.77
CA GLN A 86 -16.14 1.23 -2.55
C GLN A 86 -14.76 0.57 -2.66
N ALA A 87 -14.46 -0.07 -3.79
CA ALA A 87 -13.16 -0.67 -4.02
C ALA A 87 -12.05 0.38 -4.08
N TRP A 88 -12.34 1.54 -4.70
CA TRP A 88 -11.40 2.64 -4.81
C TRP A 88 -11.07 3.25 -3.43
N ASP A 89 -12.08 3.47 -2.59
CA ASP A 89 -11.92 3.92 -1.20
C ASP A 89 -11.09 2.93 -0.37
N TYR A 90 -11.31 1.62 -0.55
CA TYR A 90 -10.49 0.60 0.09
C TYR A 90 -9.02 0.73 -0.31
N TRP A 91 -8.72 0.81 -1.61
CA TRP A 91 -7.33 0.89 -2.08
C TRP A 91 -6.64 2.19 -1.69
N ASP A 92 -7.38 3.31 -1.59
CA ASP A 92 -6.82 4.60 -1.16
C ASP A 92 -6.39 4.54 0.31
N LYS A 93 -7.26 3.97 1.16
CA LYS A 93 -6.97 3.72 2.59
C LYS A 93 -5.83 2.74 2.77
N GLU A 94 -5.82 1.63 2.03
CA GLU A 94 -4.76 0.63 2.06
C GLU A 94 -3.40 1.26 1.70
N SER A 95 -3.34 2.04 0.61
CA SER A 95 -2.13 2.79 0.21
C SER A 95 -1.66 3.75 1.30
N THR A 96 -2.59 4.45 1.94
CA THR A 96 -2.29 5.39 3.04
C THR A 96 -1.76 4.66 4.28
N GLU A 97 -2.36 3.54 4.67
CA GLU A 97 -1.87 2.73 5.78
C GLU A 97 -0.45 2.22 5.55
N TRP A 98 -0.17 1.67 4.36
CA TRP A 98 1.18 1.17 4.06
C TRP A 98 2.22 2.28 4.02
N LYS A 99 1.88 3.47 3.49
CA LYS A 99 2.75 4.65 3.56
C LYS A 99 3.05 5.05 5.00
N ASN A 100 2.04 5.04 5.88
CA ASN A 100 2.22 5.34 7.30
C ASN A 100 3.11 4.32 8.00
N ARG A 101 2.94 3.03 7.69
CA ARG A 101 3.81 1.95 8.21
C ARG A 101 5.25 2.12 7.75
N LEU A 102 5.47 2.43 6.47
CA LEU A 102 6.80 2.71 5.92
C LEU A 102 7.45 3.89 6.66
N ASN A 103 6.73 5.00 6.78
CA ASN A 103 7.22 6.19 7.48
C ASN A 103 7.59 5.88 8.94
N SER A 104 6.83 5.02 9.63
CA SER A 104 7.14 4.61 10.99
C SER A 104 8.40 3.75 11.12
N ILE A 105 8.79 3.01 10.08
CA ILE A 105 10.05 2.25 10.06
C ILE A 105 11.20 3.22 9.79
N LEU A 106 11.07 4.05 8.75
CA LEU A 106 12.09 5.01 8.34
C LEU A 106 12.36 6.10 9.40
N SER A 107 11.38 6.45 10.23
CA SER A 107 11.57 7.43 11.32
C SER A 107 12.28 6.85 12.55
N LYS A 108 12.45 5.52 12.62
CA LYS A 108 13.12 4.83 13.73
C LYS A 108 14.55 4.40 13.39
N SER A 109 14.88 4.36 12.09
CA SER A 109 16.24 4.25 11.58
C SER A 109 16.95 5.61 11.61
#